data_AF-A0A1U7M633-F1
#
_entry.id   AF-A0A1U7M633-F1
#
_cell.length_a   1.000
_cell.length_b   1.000
_cell.length_c   1.000
_cell.angle_alpha   90.00
_cell.angle_beta   90.00
_cell.angle_gamma   90.00
#
_symmetry.space_group_name_H-M   'P 1'
#
loop_
_entity.id
_entity.type
_entity.pdbx_description
1 polymer ?
#
loop_
_entity_poly.entity_id
_entity_poly.type
_entity_poly.pdbx_seq_one_letter_code
_entity_poly.pdbx_strand_id
1 'polypeptide(L)'
;MENWRKFELECVDYLNKTYGNYFSHLGFSDSTTSDIEYKKDKKSFFIEAKMPSAQSGQFVLLPDSDKKEFVFSPRNKSKIDENVEFIIDYMNENFSKYENAGTSGEKIYLSQELFSNWIISNYKNQGVEFFITKGKDFIIFPIEQYSQYFKINCNFRVKKSGSSNVPKSRQNDVLNQLSNMNIEFVLLDNFMIKSTQSIDNIRFSISESDYMIRKYDGDTYRIRKLSNTNNPNVIFSIKLIKDQDKFDLEEFKSRL
;
A
#
# COMPACT_ATOMS: atom_id res chain seq x y z
N MET A 1 -16.31 3.15 -3.07
CA MET A 1 -14.88 3.50 -3.04
C MET A 1 -14.20 2.92 -1.78
N GLU A 2 -12.96 2.43 -1.87
CA GLU A 2 -12.23 1.87 -0.71
C GLU A 2 -11.86 2.97 0.31
N ASN A 3 -11.88 2.65 1.61
CA ASN A 3 -11.71 3.65 2.69
C ASN A 3 -10.40 4.45 2.58
N TRP A 4 -9.29 3.81 2.21
CA TRP A 4 -7.99 4.48 2.08
C TRP A 4 -7.96 5.46 0.90
N ARG A 5 -8.66 5.16 -0.21
CA ARG A 5 -8.79 6.09 -1.35
C ARG A 5 -9.58 7.33 -0.97
N LYS A 6 -10.67 7.14 -0.22
CA LYS A 6 -11.44 8.27 0.31
C LYS A 6 -10.58 9.11 1.24
N PHE A 7 -9.77 8.46 2.08
CA PHE A 7 -8.87 9.13 3.00
C PHE A 7 -7.83 10.01 2.28
N GLU A 8 -7.18 9.50 1.24
CA GLU A 8 -6.24 10.29 0.42
C GLU A 8 -6.91 11.56 -0.15
N LEU A 9 -8.11 11.43 -0.70
CA LEU A 9 -8.88 12.57 -1.21
C LEU A 9 -9.25 13.56 -0.10
N GLU A 10 -9.66 13.07 1.08
CA GLU A 10 -9.93 13.91 2.26
C GLU A 10 -8.68 14.70 2.70
N CYS A 11 -7.50 14.09 2.65
CA CYS A 11 -6.23 14.75 2.94
C CYS A 11 -5.92 15.88 1.95
N VAL A 12 -6.07 15.62 0.64
CA VAL A 12 -5.84 16.64 -0.41
C VAL A 12 -6.84 17.79 -0.29
N ASP A 13 -8.11 17.49 -0.07
CA ASP A 13 -9.15 18.49 0.16
C ASP A 13 -8.84 19.37 1.36
N TYR A 14 -8.40 18.77 2.47
CA TYR A 14 -8.00 19.50 3.67
C TYR A 14 -6.82 20.43 3.39
N LEU A 15 -5.77 19.92 2.74
CA LEU A 15 -4.58 20.69 2.40
C LEU A 15 -4.93 21.89 1.48
N ASN A 16 -5.70 21.65 0.43
CA ASN A 16 -6.10 22.70 -0.51
C ASN A 16 -7.00 23.76 0.12
N LYS A 17 -7.95 23.35 0.99
CA LYS A 17 -8.82 24.29 1.72
C LYS A 17 -8.05 25.13 2.74
N THR A 18 -7.02 24.56 3.36
CA THR A 18 -6.30 25.19 4.48
C THR A 18 -5.12 26.05 4.00
N TYR A 19 -4.40 25.61 2.97
CA TYR A 19 -3.13 26.20 2.56
C TYR A 19 -3.11 26.70 1.09
N GLY A 20 -4.24 26.58 0.39
CA GLY A 20 -4.40 26.99 -1.00
C GLY A 20 -4.25 25.85 -2.00
N ASN A 21 -4.71 26.08 -3.22
CA ASN A 21 -4.86 25.05 -4.25
C ASN A 21 -3.53 24.66 -4.95
N TYR A 22 -2.60 24.09 -4.18
CA TYR A 22 -1.25 23.72 -4.62
C TYR A 22 -0.96 22.22 -4.45
N PHE A 23 -1.93 21.43 -3.98
CA PHE A 23 -1.77 20.01 -3.68
C PHE A 23 -2.54 19.18 -4.70
N SER A 24 -1.83 18.32 -5.41
CA SER A 24 -2.40 17.42 -6.42
C SER A 24 -2.37 15.98 -5.93
N HIS A 25 -3.50 15.27 -6.05
CA HIS A 25 -3.55 13.83 -5.79
C HIS A 25 -2.88 13.08 -6.93
N LEU A 26 -1.88 12.25 -6.61
CA LEU A 26 -1.17 11.37 -7.55
C LEU A 26 -1.35 9.88 -7.21
N GLY A 27 -1.95 9.56 -6.07
CA GLY A 27 -2.03 8.22 -5.50
C GLY A 27 -2.98 7.25 -6.22
N PHE A 28 -3.56 6.32 -5.45
CA PHE A 28 -4.22 5.08 -5.86
C PHE A 28 -3.30 3.85 -5.96
N SER A 29 -3.31 3.16 -7.11
CA SER A 29 -2.72 1.81 -7.24
C SER A 29 -1.33 1.84 -7.86
N ASP A 30 -0.80 3.02 -8.17
CA ASP A 30 0.60 3.16 -8.52
C ASP A 30 1.42 3.24 -7.22
N SER A 31 2.35 2.30 -7.07
CA SER A 31 3.20 2.21 -5.88
C SER A 31 4.58 2.86 -6.10
N THR A 32 4.78 3.55 -7.23
CA THR A 32 6.06 4.20 -7.56
C THR A 32 6.06 5.70 -7.33
N THR A 33 4.91 6.27 -6.96
CA THR A 33 4.72 7.69 -6.72
C THR A 33 3.99 7.85 -5.39
N SER A 34 4.32 8.88 -4.62
CA SER A 34 3.63 9.21 -3.38
C SER A 34 2.23 9.77 -3.65
N ASP A 35 1.39 9.79 -2.61
CA ASP A 35 -0.05 10.07 -2.75
C ASP A 35 -0.37 11.52 -3.15
N ILE A 36 0.44 12.48 -2.71
CA ILE A 36 0.16 13.92 -2.86
C ILE A 36 1.44 14.65 -3.27
N GLU A 37 1.36 15.48 -4.31
CA GLU A 37 2.41 16.43 -4.69
C GLU A 37 2.02 17.84 -4.26
N TYR A 38 2.91 18.53 -3.53
CA TYR A 38 2.86 19.97 -3.38
C TYR A 38 3.65 20.64 -4.50
N LYS A 39 3.05 21.61 -5.17
CA LYS A 39 3.72 22.39 -6.22
C LYS A 39 3.30 23.85 -6.20
N LYS A 40 4.27 24.72 -5.92
CA LYS A 40 4.11 26.18 -5.99
C LYS A 40 5.42 26.83 -6.40
N ASP A 41 5.35 27.73 -7.37
CA ASP A 41 6.52 28.40 -7.96
C ASP A 41 7.59 27.39 -8.41
N LYS A 42 8.78 27.40 -7.79
CA LYS A 42 9.89 26.47 -8.04
C LYS A 42 10.05 25.39 -6.96
N LYS A 43 9.15 25.34 -5.98
CA LYS A 43 9.17 24.34 -4.90
C LYS A 43 8.26 23.16 -5.28
N SER A 44 8.79 21.95 -5.10
CA SER A 44 8.06 20.70 -5.31
C SER A 44 8.52 19.68 -4.30
N PHE A 45 7.60 19.04 -3.60
CA PHE A 45 7.88 17.90 -2.73
C PHE A 45 6.64 17.01 -2.59
N PHE A 46 6.83 15.78 -2.13
CA PHE A 46 5.73 14.85 -1.93
C PHE A 46 5.32 14.73 -0.46
N ILE A 47 4.03 14.42 -0.27
CA ILE A 47 3.40 14.14 1.02
C ILE A 47 2.73 12.77 0.92
N GLU A 48 3.07 11.87 1.84
CA GLU A 48 2.47 10.55 1.89
C GLU A 48 1.27 10.54 2.85
N ALA A 49 0.12 10.03 2.41
CA ALA A 49 -1.06 9.90 3.26
C ALA A 49 -1.09 8.52 3.93
N LYS A 50 -1.25 8.50 5.25
CA LYS A 50 -1.39 7.26 6.01
C LYS A 50 -2.60 7.30 6.93
N MET A 51 -3.46 6.29 6.79
CA MET A 51 -4.50 6.06 7.79
C MET A 51 -3.88 5.77 9.17
N PRO A 52 -4.58 6.05 10.27
CA PRO A 52 -4.07 5.84 11.64
C PRO A 52 -3.68 4.40 11.97
N SER A 53 -4.13 3.44 11.17
CA SER A 53 -3.68 2.05 11.20
C SER A 53 -3.55 1.56 9.77
N ALA A 54 -2.33 1.28 9.34
CA ALA A 54 -2.00 1.00 7.95
C ALA A 54 -0.78 0.09 7.81
N GLN A 55 -0.52 -0.37 6.58
CA GLN A 55 0.78 -0.93 6.21
C GLN A 55 1.68 0.20 5.72
N SER A 56 2.99 0.10 5.98
CA SER A 56 3.98 1.13 5.67
C SER A 56 5.21 0.56 4.97
N GLY A 57 4.96 -0.11 3.85
CA GLY A 57 6.01 -0.74 3.05
C GLY A 57 6.21 -2.23 3.34
N GLN A 58 6.90 -2.88 2.41
CA GLN A 58 7.25 -4.29 2.45
C GLN A 58 8.41 -4.59 1.49
N PHE A 59 9.11 -5.69 1.74
CA PHE A 59 10.03 -6.30 0.78
C PHE A 59 9.99 -7.83 0.86
N VAL A 60 10.27 -8.48 -0.26
CA VAL A 60 10.24 -9.94 -0.40
C VAL A 60 11.58 -10.52 0.00
N LEU A 61 11.57 -11.52 0.89
CA LEU A 61 12.72 -12.37 1.20
C LEU A 61 12.35 -13.82 0.87
N LEU A 62 13.19 -14.49 0.08
CA LEU A 62 12.99 -15.88 -0.33
C LEU A 62 13.82 -16.80 0.58
N PRO A 63 13.21 -17.80 1.24
CA PRO A 63 13.98 -18.76 2.03
C PRO A 63 14.81 -19.67 1.10
N ASP A 64 16.09 -19.84 1.42
CA ASP A 64 17.00 -20.83 0.85
C ASP A 64 17.27 -21.88 1.95
N SER A 65 16.51 -22.98 1.91
CA SER A 65 16.58 -24.03 2.93
C SER A 65 17.91 -24.80 2.92
N ASP A 66 18.60 -24.87 1.78
CA ASP A 66 19.88 -25.58 1.67
C ASP A 66 20.98 -24.82 2.40
N LYS A 67 20.98 -23.50 2.28
CA LYS A 67 21.94 -22.62 2.96
C LYS A 67 21.46 -22.11 4.32
N LYS A 68 20.18 -22.29 4.64
CA LYS A 68 19.51 -21.76 5.84
C LYS A 68 19.60 -20.23 5.93
N GLU A 69 19.35 -19.56 4.81
CA GLU A 69 19.41 -18.10 4.70
C GLU A 69 18.19 -17.54 3.96
N PHE A 70 17.91 -16.25 4.18
CA PHE A 70 16.91 -15.49 3.45
C PHE A 70 17.58 -14.63 2.39
N VAL A 71 17.17 -14.82 1.14
CA VAL A 71 17.69 -14.09 -0.01
C VAL A 71 16.77 -12.93 -0.35
N PHE A 72 17.33 -11.72 -0.43
CA PHE A 72 16.59 -10.55 -0.89
C PHE A 72 16.14 -10.74 -2.33
N SER A 73 14.83 -10.62 -2.59
CA SER A 73 14.30 -10.89 -3.93
C SER A 73 14.84 -9.87 -4.94
N PRO A 74 15.37 -10.33 -6.10
CA PRO A 74 15.79 -9.41 -7.17
C PRO A 74 14.61 -8.66 -7.82
N ARG A 75 13.36 -9.03 -7.49
CA ARG A 75 12.13 -8.36 -7.95
C ARG A 75 11.64 -7.28 -6.98
N ASN A 76 12.34 -7.05 -5.88
CA ASN A 76 12.04 -5.92 -5.01
C ASN A 76 12.28 -4.60 -5.75
N LYS A 77 11.44 -3.60 -5.47
CA LYS A 77 11.58 -2.26 -6.05
C LYS A 77 12.59 -1.40 -5.30
N SER A 78 12.78 -1.68 -4.00
CA SER A 78 13.79 -1.04 -3.17
C SER A 78 15.12 -1.76 -3.32
N LYS A 79 16.21 -1.02 -3.12
CA LYS A 79 17.55 -1.59 -2.99
C LYS A 79 17.76 -2.13 -1.57
N ILE A 80 18.74 -3.01 -1.43
CA ILE A 80 19.25 -3.41 -0.13
C ILE A 80 19.99 -2.22 0.50
N ASP A 81 19.75 -1.99 1.78
CA ASP A 81 20.46 -1.01 2.63
C ASP A 81 20.82 -1.68 3.97
N GLU A 82 21.56 -0.96 4.82
CA GLU A 82 22.02 -1.45 6.13
C GLU A 82 20.85 -1.93 7.03
N ASN A 83 19.67 -1.31 6.91
CA ASN A 83 18.50 -1.71 7.70
C ASN A 83 17.93 -3.04 7.20
N VAL A 84 17.91 -3.25 5.87
CA VAL A 84 17.50 -4.52 5.27
C VAL A 84 18.49 -5.63 5.64
N GLU A 85 19.79 -5.37 5.56
CA GLU A 85 20.84 -6.34 5.93
C GLU A 85 20.67 -6.80 7.37
N PHE A 86 20.49 -5.87 8.31
CA PHE A 86 20.29 -6.21 9.71
C PHE A 86 19.01 -7.05 9.95
N ILE A 87 17.91 -6.77 9.22
CA ILE A 87 16.70 -7.59 9.31
C ILE A 87 16.96 -9.01 8.78
N ILE A 88 17.69 -9.13 7.66
CA ILE A 88 18.05 -10.42 7.06
C ILE A 88 18.94 -11.22 8.01
N ASP A 89 19.97 -10.60 8.58
CA ASP A 89 20.89 -11.24 9.51
C ASP A 89 20.15 -11.78 10.75
N TYR A 90 19.31 -10.94 11.36
CA TYR A 90 18.46 -11.37 12.47
C TYR A 90 17.53 -12.54 12.11
N MET A 91 16.97 -12.54 10.89
CA MET A 91 16.14 -13.63 10.41
C MET A 91 16.95 -14.91 10.12
N ASN A 92 18.17 -14.79 9.61
CA ASN A 92 19.07 -15.91 9.34
C ASN A 92 19.54 -16.58 10.63
N GLU A 93 19.88 -15.80 11.66
CA GLU A 93 20.20 -16.32 13.00
C GLU A 93 19.04 -17.14 13.60
N ASN A 94 17.82 -16.85 13.16
CA ASN A 94 16.58 -17.47 13.64
C ASN A 94 15.84 -18.20 12.51
N PHE A 95 16.56 -18.73 11.51
CA PHE A 95 16.00 -19.23 10.24
C PHE A 95 14.81 -20.18 10.43
N SER A 96 14.96 -21.18 11.30
CA SER A 96 13.92 -22.21 11.53
C SER A 96 12.61 -21.65 12.09
N LYS A 97 12.61 -20.46 12.71
CA LYS A 97 11.39 -19.79 13.15
C LYS A 97 10.61 -19.23 11.97
N TYR A 98 11.30 -18.74 10.95
CA TYR A 98 10.72 -17.96 9.86
C TYR A 98 10.50 -18.77 8.57
N GLU A 99 11.27 -19.84 8.33
CA GLU A 99 11.26 -20.60 7.07
C GLU A 99 9.86 -21.13 6.69
N ASN A 100 9.04 -21.47 7.70
CA ASN A 100 7.69 -22.01 7.54
C ASN A 100 6.59 -20.98 7.80
N ALA A 101 6.91 -19.67 7.80
CA ALA A 101 5.93 -18.62 8.09
C ALA A 101 4.77 -18.66 7.09
N GLY A 102 3.56 -18.88 7.61
CA GLY A 102 2.32 -18.90 6.82
C GLY A 102 1.72 -17.51 6.56
N THR A 103 0.42 -17.47 6.29
CA THR A 103 -0.32 -16.22 6.05
C THR A 103 -0.50 -15.36 7.30
N SER A 104 -0.58 -15.98 8.48
CA SER A 104 -0.59 -15.28 9.78
C SER A 104 0.73 -14.56 10.04
N GLY A 105 1.83 -15.14 9.59
CA GLY A 105 3.19 -14.62 9.72
C GLY A 105 3.77 -14.74 11.12
N GLU A 106 5.05 -14.41 11.20
CA GLU A 106 5.86 -14.42 12.41
C GLU A 106 6.36 -13.01 12.71
N LYS A 107 6.31 -12.61 13.98
CA LYS A 107 6.77 -11.28 14.40
C LYS A 107 8.30 -11.22 14.43
N ILE A 108 8.84 -10.16 13.86
CA ILE A 108 10.27 -9.80 13.93
C ILE A 108 10.46 -8.84 15.11
N TYR A 109 11.33 -9.20 16.05
CA TYR A 109 11.58 -8.44 17.27
C TYR A 109 12.88 -7.65 17.16
N LEU A 110 12.82 -6.50 16.50
CA LEU A 110 13.91 -5.52 16.40
C LEU A 110 13.42 -4.14 16.88
N SER A 111 14.34 -3.18 16.98
CA SER A 111 14.04 -1.83 17.48
C SER A 111 13.10 -1.08 16.52
N GLN A 112 12.26 -0.21 17.08
CA GLN A 112 11.40 0.66 16.26
C GLN A 112 12.21 1.66 15.45
N GLU A 113 13.37 2.08 15.94
CA GLU A 113 14.29 2.96 15.23
C GLU A 113 14.74 2.32 13.92
N LEU A 114 15.15 1.04 13.94
CA LEU A 114 15.56 0.33 12.73
C LEU A 114 14.42 0.24 11.71
N PHE A 115 13.22 -0.11 12.17
CA PHE A 115 12.05 -0.15 11.28
C PHE A 115 11.71 1.23 10.72
N SER A 116 11.81 2.27 11.54
CA SER A 116 11.56 3.65 11.12
C SER A 116 12.59 4.12 10.10
N ASN A 117 13.87 3.82 10.31
CA ASN A 117 14.95 4.19 9.40
C ASN A 117 14.76 3.56 8.02
N TRP A 118 14.37 2.28 7.95
CA TRP A 118 14.02 1.64 6.70
C TRP A 118 12.83 2.34 5.99
N ILE A 119 11.76 2.62 6.73
CA ILE A 119 10.57 3.30 6.17
C ILE A 119 10.95 4.69 5.64
N ILE A 120 11.67 5.48 6.44
CA ILE A 120 12.15 6.81 6.09
C ILE A 120 13.03 6.76 4.83
N SER A 121 14.01 5.86 4.80
CA SER A 121 14.89 5.64 3.63
C SER A 121 14.08 5.37 2.36
N ASN A 122 13.11 4.46 2.44
CA ASN A 122 12.28 4.09 1.29
C ASN A 122 11.41 5.25 0.77
N TYR A 123 10.90 6.10 1.66
CA TYR A 123 10.06 7.25 1.29
C TYR A 123 10.87 8.46 0.84
N LYS A 124 12.05 8.71 1.43
CA LYS A 124 12.99 9.75 0.95
C LYS A 124 13.44 9.51 -0.48
N ASN A 125 13.66 8.25 -0.85
CA ASN A 125 13.99 7.87 -2.23
C ASN A 125 12.86 8.19 -3.24
N GLN A 126 11.64 8.45 -2.76
CA GLN A 126 10.49 8.87 -3.57
C GLN A 126 10.24 10.39 -3.49
N GLY A 127 11.13 11.15 -2.83
CA GLY A 127 10.98 12.61 -2.67
C GLY A 127 9.92 13.04 -1.65
N VAL A 128 9.52 12.13 -0.75
CA VAL A 128 8.58 12.44 0.33
C VAL A 128 9.30 13.21 1.43
N GLU A 129 8.75 14.37 1.78
CA GLU A 129 9.25 15.20 2.88
C GLU A 129 8.32 15.17 4.09
N PHE A 130 7.01 15.01 3.88
CA PHE A 130 6.01 15.05 4.94
C PHE A 130 5.06 13.86 4.89
N PHE A 131 4.48 13.53 6.03
CA PHE A 131 3.34 12.63 6.12
C PHE A 131 2.11 13.40 6.56
N ILE A 132 0.94 12.97 6.09
CA ILE A 132 -0.35 13.39 6.61
C ILE A 132 -1.14 12.18 7.10
N THR A 133 -1.71 12.30 8.30
CA THR A 133 -2.60 11.32 8.91
C THR A 133 -3.76 12.04 9.60
N LYS A 134 -4.63 11.31 10.32
CA LYS A 134 -5.80 11.89 10.97
C LYS A 134 -6.15 11.17 12.27
N GLY A 135 -5.86 11.80 13.39
CA GLY A 135 -6.36 11.37 14.69
C GLY A 135 -7.77 11.91 14.91
N LYS A 136 -7.93 12.74 15.94
CA LYS A 136 -9.12 13.59 16.08
C LYS A 136 -9.18 14.64 14.94
N ASP A 137 -8.04 15.24 14.65
CA ASP A 137 -7.84 16.23 13.59
C ASP A 137 -6.77 15.74 12.60
N PHE A 138 -6.59 16.45 11.48
CA PHE A 138 -5.49 16.17 10.56
C PHE A 138 -4.15 16.49 11.22
N ILE A 139 -3.17 15.60 10.98
CA ILE A 139 -1.84 15.68 11.56
C ILE A 139 -0.83 15.63 10.41
N ILE A 140 0.05 16.62 10.34
CA ILE A 140 1.11 16.74 9.34
C ILE A 140 2.45 16.83 10.08
N PHE A 141 3.42 16.03 9.66
CA PHE A 141 4.73 16.01 10.30
C PHE A 141 5.83 15.65 9.30
N PRO A 142 7.07 16.13 9.51
CA PRO A 142 8.20 15.83 8.65
C PRO A 142 8.59 14.35 8.76
N ILE A 143 9.06 13.77 7.65
CA ILE A 143 9.39 12.35 7.54
C ILE A 143 10.36 11.86 8.62
N GLU A 144 11.27 12.71 9.10
CA GLU A 144 12.23 12.41 10.16
C GLU A 144 11.55 12.04 11.50
N GLN A 145 10.32 12.52 11.74
CA GLN A 145 9.59 12.29 12.99
C GLN A 145 8.73 11.01 12.96
N TYR A 146 8.88 10.15 11.95
CA TYR A 146 8.00 9.00 11.73
C TYR A 146 7.77 8.11 12.96
N SER A 147 8.85 7.77 13.67
CA SER A 147 8.81 6.94 14.89
C SER A 147 8.13 7.61 16.09
N GLN A 148 8.02 8.94 16.10
CA GLN A 148 7.32 9.69 17.16
C GLN A 148 5.80 9.64 16.98
N TYR A 149 5.32 9.54 15.73
CA TYR A 149 3.89 9.53 15.40
C TYR A 149 3.32 8.12 15.28
N PHE A 150 4.13 7.16 14.86
CA PHE A 150 3.67 5.79 14.59
C PHE A 150 4.41 4.76 15.43
N LYS A 151 3.64 3.92 16.12
CA LYS A 151 4.14 2.63 16.60
C LYS A 151 4.24 1.66 15.44
N ILE A 152 5.44 1.12 15.20
CA ILE A 152 5.73 0.22 14.09
C ILE A 152 5.81 -1.23 14.60
N ASN A 153 5.14 -2.15 13.92
CA ASN A 153 5.31 -3.59 14.07
C ASN A 153 5.80 -4.17 12.75
N CYS A 154 6.71 -5.15 12.82
CA CYS A 154 7.25 -5.83 11.65
C CYS A 154 6.95 -7.33 11.76
N ASN A 155 6.39 -7.90 10.69
CA ASN A 155 6.12 -9.32 10.58
C ASN A 155 6.72 -9.88 9.28
N PHE A 156 7.21 -11.11 9.33
CA PHE A 156 7.48 -11.91 8.14
C PHE A 156 6.27 -12.79 7.84
N ARG A 157 5.62 -12.62 6.69
CA ARG A 157 4.41 -13.39 6.35
C ARG A 157 4.26 -13.65 4.86
N VAL A 158 3.57 -14.73 4.53
CA VAL A 158 3.12 -14.98 3.16
C VAL A 158 1.92 -14.10 2.83
N LYS A 159 2.05 -13.26 1.80
CA LYS A 159 1.00 -12.37 1.29
C LYS A 159 0.75 -12.67 -0.19
N LYS A 160 -0.50 -12.99 -0.51
CA LYS A 160 -0.98 -13.11 -1.89
C LYS A 160 -0.84 -11.75 -2.58
N SER A 161 -0.30 -11.72 -3.80
CA SER A 161 -0.16 -10.46 -4.53
C SER A 161 -1.53 -9.85 -4.85
N GLY A 162 -1.55 -8.54 -5.13
CA GLY A 162 -2.77 -7.82 -5.47
C GLY A 162 -3.47 -8.35 -6.73
N SER A 163 -4.73 -7.96 -6.90
CA SER A 163 -5.47 -8.22 -8.13
C SER A 163 -5.09 -7.22 -9.23
N SER A 164 -5.24 -7.60 -10.50
CA SER A 164 -5.00 -6.76 -11.67
C SER A 164 -6.27 -6.52 -12.49
N ASN A 165 -6.19 -5.60 -13.45
CA ASN A 165 -7.24 -5.45 -14.47
C ASN A 165 -7.33 -6.72 -15.32
N VAL A 166 -8.52 -7.01 -15.83
CA VAL A 166 -8.72 -8.10 -16.80
C VAL A 166 -7.93 -7.76 -18.08
N PRO A 167 -7.00 -8.63 -18.51
CA PRO A 167 -6.25 -8.42 -19.76
C PRO A 167 -7.21 -8.35 -20.94
N LYS A 168 -6.94 -7.48 -21.92
CA LYS A 168 -7.77 -7.34 -23.14
C LYS A 168 -8.06 -8.67 -23.82
N SER A 169 -7.05 -9.55 -23.89
CA SER A 169 -7.16 -10.89 -24.47
C SER A 169 -8.12 -11.84 -23.75
N ARG A 170 -8.53 -11.53 -22.51
CA ARG A 170 -9.45 -12.34 -21.69
C ARG A 170 -10.81 -11.70 -21.47
N GLN A 171 -11.02 -10.50 -21.99
CA GLN A 171 -12.26 -9.75 -21.75
C GLN A 171 -13.48 -10.49 -22.33
N ASN A 172 -13.39 -11.03 -23.54
CA ASN A 172 -14.48 -11.79 -24.15
C ASN A 172 -14.83 -13.05 -23.33
N ASP A 173 -13.82 -13.81 -22.88
CA ASP A 173 -14.02 -14.99 -22.03
C ASP A 173 -14.78 -14.61 -20.74
N VAL A 174 -14.40 -13.48 -20.13
CA VAL A 174 -15.04 -12.95 -18.93
C VAL A 174 -16.50 -12.57 -19.19
N LEU A 175 -16.79 -11.85 -20.28
CA LEU A 175 -18.16 -11.46 -20.61
C LEU A 175 -19.05 -12.68 -20.86
N ASN A 176 -18.53 -13.68 -21.59
CA ASN A 176 -19.24 -14.94 -21.81
C ASN A 176 -19.53 -15.66 -20.49
N GLN A 177 -18.55 -15.68 -19.58
CA GLN A 177 -18.73 -16.29 -18.27
C GLN A 177 -19.77 -15.56 -17.42
N LEU A 178 -19.83 -14.23 -17.45
CA LEU A 178 -20.89 -13.46 -16.77
C LEU A 178 -22.28 -13.82 -17.31
N SER A 179 -22.43 -13.91 -18.63
CA SER A 179 -23.67 -14.35 -19.27
C SER A 179 -24.06 -15.77 -18.85
N ASN A 180 -23.11 -16.71 -18.81
CA ASN A 180 -23.34 -18.07 -18.33
C ASN A 180 -23.77 -18.14 -16.85
N MET A 181 -23.38 -17.14 -16.07
CA MET A 181 -23.78 -16.98 -14.67
C MET A 181 -25.14 -16.26 -14.52
N ASN A 182 -25.82 -15.94 -15.64
CA ASN A 182 -27.06 -15.15 -15.68
C ASN A 182 -26.92 -13.78 -15.01
N ILE A 183 -25.75 -13.16 -15.13
CA ILE A 183 -25.52 -11.80 -14.68
C ILE A 183 -25.95 -10.85 -15.78
N GLU A 184 -26.93 -10.01 -15.49
CA GLU A 184 -27.39 -8.97 -16.39
C GLU A 184 -26.51 -7.72 -16.19
N PHE A 185 -25.90 -7.24 -17.27
CA PHE A 185 -25.00 -6.10 -17.18
C PHE A 185 -24.98 -5.25 -18.45
N VAL A 186 -24.61 -3.98 -18.27
CA VAL A 186 -24.20 -3.07 -19.34
C VAL A 186 -22.69 -2.87 -19.22
N LEU A 187 -21.96 -3.14 -20.29
CA LEU A 187 -20.52 -2.86 -20.35
C LEU A 187 -20.29 -1.35 -20.45
N LEU A 188 -19.37 -0.85 -19.65
CA LEU A 188 -18.91 0.53 -19.63
C LEU A 188 -17.44 0.60 -20.06
N ASP A 189 -16.95 1.83 -20.21
CA ASP A 189 -15.53 2.08 -20.44
C ASP A 189 -14.64 1.48 -19.36
N ASN A 190 -13.36 1.25 -19.71
CA ASN A 190 -12.36 0.63 -18.84
C ASN A 190 -12.74 -0.76 -18.30
N PHE A 191 -13.61 -1.48 -19.01
CA PHE A 191 -14.07 -2.82 -18.65
C PHE A 191 -14.77 -2.87 -17.28
N MET A 192 -15.52 -1.80 -16.97
CA MET A 192 -16.47 -1.78 -15.86
C MET A 192 -17.83 -2.26 -16.34
N ILE A 193 -18.66 -2.71 -15.41
CA ILE A 193 -20.02 -3.14 -15.70
C ILE A 193 -21.02 -2.43 -14.79
N LYS A 194 -22.19 -2.10 -15.33
CA LYS A 194 -23.34 -1.66 -14.54
C LYS A 194 -24.34 -2.80 -14.41
N SER A 195 -24.79 -3.10 -13.20
CA SER A 195 -25.81 -4.12 -12.95
C SER A 195 -26.70 -3.69 -11.80
N THR A 196 -28.02 -3.93 -11.92
CA THR A 196 -28.97 -3.74 -10.82
C THR A 196 -28.93 -4.90 -9.83
N GLN A 197 -28.28 -6.01 -10.20
CA GLN A 197 -28.12 -7.18 -9.34
C GLN A 197 -27.02 -6.95 -8.30
N SER A 198 -27.20 -7.49 -7.09
CA SER A 198 -26.20 -7.42 -6.03
C SER A 198 -25.08 -8.44 -6.26
N ILE A 199 -24.12 -8.08 -7.12
CA ILE A 199 -23.03 -8.96 -7.59
C ILE A 199 -21.65 -8.67 -6.95
N ASP A 200 -21.59 -7.87 -5.88
CA ASP A 200 -20.33 -7.60 -5.19
C ASP A 200 -19.76 -8.90 -4.57
N ASN A 201 -18.44 -9.06 -4.64
CA ASN A 201 -17.69 -10.21 -4.12
C ASN A 201 -17.94 -11.56 -4.80
N ILE A 202 -18.73 -11.63 -5.87
CA ILE A 202 -18.82 -12.84 -6.68
C ILE A 202 -17.45 -13.18 -7.25
N ARG A 203 -17.03 -14.44 -7.07
CA ARG A 203 -15.81 -15.02 -7.62
C ARG A 203 -16.15 -16.07 -8.65
N PHE A 204 -15.33 -16.15 -9.68
CA PHE A 204 -15.44 -17.17 -10.73
C PHE A 204 -14.06 -17.44 -11.32
N SER A 205 -13.91 -18.59 -11.97
CA SER A 205 -12.65 -19.01 -12.57
C SER A 205 -12.85 -19.27 -14.05
N ILE A 206 -11.84 -18.89 -14.85
CA ILE A 206 -11.76 -19.20 -16.27
C ILE A 206 -10.40 -19.82 -16.50
N SER A 207 -10.40 -21.10 -16.87
CA SER A 207 -9.18 -21.92 -16.92
C SER A 207 -8.44 -21.85 -15.57
N GLU A 208 -7.15 -21.49 -15.56
CA GLU A 208 -6.32 -21.39 -14.35
C GLU A 208 -6.34 -20.00 -13.67
N SER A 209 -7.20 -19.09 -14.13
CA SER A 209 -7.27 -17.72 -13.61
C SER A 209 -8.56 -17.49 -12.84
N ASP A 210 -8.42 -16.94 -11.63
CA ASP A 210 -9.54 -16.51 -10.80
C ASP A 210 -9.86 -15.02 -11.03
N TYR A 211 -11.14 -14.70 -10.96
CA TYR A 211 -11.67 -13.35 -11.11
C TYR A 211 -12.62 -13.03 -9.96
N MET A 212 -12.80 -11.74 -9.69
CA MET A 212 -13.73 -11.24 -8.69
C MET A 212 -14.40 -9.96 -9.17
N ILE A 213 -15.71 -9.87 -8.96
CA ILE A 213 -16.51 -8.67 -9.18
C ILE A 213 -16.47 -7.83 -7.91
N ARG A 214 -16.18 -6.54 -8.04
CA ARG A 214 -16.13 -5.60 -6.91
C ARG A 214 -16.93 -4.34 -7.22
N LYS A 215 -17.79 -3.95 -6.28
CA LYS A 215 -18.53 -2.69 -6.31
C LYS A 215 -17.54 -1.52 -6.35
N TYR A 216 -17.76 -0.61 -7.28
CA TYR A 216 -16.97 0.59 -7.46
C TYR A 216 -17.70 1.80 -6.85
N ASP A 217 -18.86 2.13 -7.43
CA ASP A 217 -19.75 3.20 -7.01
C ASP A 217 -21.18 2.98 -7.53
N GLY A 218 -22.19 3.25 -6.71
CA GLY A 218 -23.59 2.96 -7.04
C GLY A 218 -23.77 1.53 -7.59
N ASP A 219 -24.38 1.40 -8.75
CA ASP A 219 -24.60 0.12 -9.46
C ASP A 219 -23.45 -0.26 -10.41
N THR A 220 -22.30 0.38 -10.27
CA THR A 220 -21.11 0.14 -11.10
C THR A 220 -20.14 -0.78 -10.38
N TYR A 221 -19.61 -1.75 -11.13
CA TYR A 221 -18.69 -2.77 -10.67
C TYR A 221 -17.46 -2.83 -11.57
N ARG A 222 -16.32 -3.19 -10.97
CA ARG A 222 -15.09 -3.54 -11.67
C ARG A 222 -14.86 -5.04 -11.57
N ILE A 223 -14.31 -5.62 -12.62
CA ILE A 223 -13.88 -7.02 -12.63
C ILE A 223 -12.36 -7.05 -12.49
N ARG A 224 -11.86 -7.86 -11.56
CA ARG A 224 -10.44 -7.95 -11.27
C ARG A 224 -9.97 -9.38 -11.42
N LYS A 225 -8.83 -9.58 -12.08
CA LYS A 225 -8.11 -10.86 -12.09
C LYS A 225 -7.35 -11.00 -10.78
N LEU A 226 -7.54 -12.08 -10.05
CA LEU A 226 -6.81 -12.37 -8.83
C LEU A 226 -5.42 -12.92 -9.19
N SER A 227 -4.38 -12.53 -8.43
CA SER A 227 -3.06 -13.15 -8.56
C SER A 227 -3.10 -14.60 -8.04
N ASN A 228 -2.22 -15.47 -8.52
CA ASN A 228 -1.98 -16.79 -7.93
C ASN A 228 -0.67 -16.83 -7.11
N THR A 229 0.09 -15.74 -7.10
CA THR A 229 1.40 -15.65 -6.46
C THR A 229 1.25 -15.33 -4.97
N ASN A 230 1.89 -16.15 -4.14
CA ASN A 230 2.01 -15.96 -2.71
C ASN A 230 3.47 -15.71 -2.38
N ASN A 231 3.83 -14.45 -2.07
CA ASN A 231 5.21 -14.11 -1.74
C ASN A 231 5.38 -14.06 -0.22
N PRO A 232 6.48 -14.59 0.33
CA PRO A 232 6.94 -14.26 1.68
C PRO A 232 7.46 -12.82 1.70
N ASN A 233 6.99 -12.00 2.64
CA ASN A 233 7.43 -10.61 2.76
C ASN A 233 7.70 -10.24 4.21
N VAL A 234 8.73 -9.44 4.41
CA VAL A 234 8.83 -8.55 5.57
C VAL A 234 7.86 -7.40 5.34
N ILE A 235 6.96 -7.17 6.29
CA ILE A 235 5.91 -6.16 6.18
C ILE A 235 5.78 -5.32 7.45
N PHE A 236 5.72 -4.02 7.26
CA PHE A 236 5.61 -3.04 8.34
C PHE A 236 4.15 -2.61 8.51
N SER A 237 3.66 -2.64 9.73
CA SER A 237 2.33 -2.15 10.11
C SER A 237 2.49 -1.05 11.14
N ILE A 238 1.73 0.03 10.97
CA ILE A 238 1.82 1.23 11.81
C ILE A 238 0.52 1.47 12.57
N LYS A 239 0.63 2.10 13.73
CA LYS A 239 -0.50 2.61 14.51
C LYS A 239 -0.19 4.00 15.05
N LEU A 240 -1.05 4.97 14.78
CA LEU A 240 -0.92 6.35 15.27
C LEU A 240 -0.91 6.38 16.80
N ILE A 241 0.02 7.13 17.37
CA ILE A 241 0.21 7.25 18.83
C ILE A 241 0.34 8.69 19.33
N LYS A 242 0.48 9.67 18.43
CA LYS A 242 0.72 11.07 18.77
C LYS A 242 -0.24 11.98 18.00
N ASP A 243 -0.76 13.00 18.66
CA ASP A 243 -1.49 14.10 18.04
C ASP A 243 -0.50 15.13 17.43
N GLN A 244 -1.03 16.13 16.72
CA GLN A 244 -0.24 17.17 16.05
C GLN A 244 0.71 17.89 17.02
N ASP A 245 2.00 17.87 16.71
CA ASP A 245 2.97 18.78 17.32
C ASP A 245 2.94 20.15 16.63
N LYS A 246 2.97 21.22 17.41
CA LYS A 246 2.95 22.58 16.87
C LYS A 246 4.22 22.88 16.04
N PHE A 247 5.39 22.40 16.47
CA PHE A 247 6.64 22.71 15.79
C PHE A 247 6.71 22.02 14.43
N ASP A 248 6.28 20.77 14.35
CA ASP A 248 6.20 20.02 13.08
C ASP A 248 5.24 20.70 12.09
N LEU A 249 4.13 21.27 12.58
CA LEU A 249 3.20 22.01 11.75
C LEU A 249 3.77 23.35 11.25
N GLU A 250 4.53 24.06 12.09
CA GLU A 250 5.21 25.29 11.67
C GLU A 250 6.34 24.99 10.67
N GLU A 251 7.06 23.87 10.84
CA GLU A 251 8.04 23.40 9.86
C GLU A 251 7.36 23.16 8.50
N PHE A 252 6.25 22.42 8.47
CA PHE A 252 5.47 22.21 7.25
C PHE A 252 5.08 23.55 6.59
N LYS A 253 4.52 24.50 7.35
CA LYS A 253 4.13 25.82 6.83
C LYS A 253 5.32 26.60 6.27
N SER A 254 6.51 26.47 6.85
CA SER A 254 7.73 27.13 6.37
C SER A 254 8.22 26.59 5.03
N ARG A 255 7.85 25.33 4.69
CA ARG A 255 8.23 24.68 3.43
C ARG A 255 7.32 25.06 2.27
N LEU A 256 6.05 25.42 2.54
CA LEU A 256 5.12 25.96 1.54
C LEU A 256 5.70 27.21 0.86
#